data_AF-A0A0J0YP56-F1
#
_entry.id   AF-A0A0J0YP56-F1
#
_cell.length_a   1.000
_cell.length_b   1.000
_cell.length_c   1.000
_cell.angle_alpha   90.00
_cell.angle_beta   90.00
_cell.angle_gamma   90.00
#
_symmetry.space_group_name_H-M   'P 1'
#
loop_
_entity.id
_entity.type
_entity.pdbx_description
1 polymer ?
#
loop_
_entity_poly.entity_id
_entity_poly.type
_entity_poly.pdbx_seq_one_letter_code
_entity_poly.pdbx_strand_id
1 'polypeptide(L)'
;SVKENGGSVNTVGTTSIRTVETIGSNLDGQMQADSGWTNIFINPGYEWKVVDAFSTNFHLPKSTLVMLVSAFAGRELVLGAYHHA
;
A
#
# COMPACT_ATOMS: atom_id res chain seq x y z
N SER A 1 -7.59 9.19 -16.50
CA SER A 1 -6.60 8.40 -15.72
C SER A 1 -7.02 6.94 -15.68
N VAL A 2 -6.16 5.99 -15.25
CA VAL A 2 -6.56 4.56 -15.11
C VAL A 2 -7.82 4.43 -14.24
N LYS A 3 -7.88 5.17 -13.13
CA LYS A 3 -9.04 5.16 -12.22
C LYS A 3 -10.31 5.78 -12.81
N GLU A 4 -10.20 6.91 -13.53
CA GLU A 4 -11.34 7.52 -14.23
C GLU A 4 -11.95 6.58 -15.28
N ASN A 5 -11.13 5.70 -15.87
CA ASN A 5 -11.58 4.69 -16.83
C ASN A 5 -12.06 3.39 -16.16
N GLY A 6 -12.19 3.36 -14.83
CA GLY A 6 -12.62 2.17 -14.07
C GLY A 6 -11.58 1.05 -13.98
N GLY A 7 -10.31 1.33 -14.32
CA GLY A 7 -9.20 0.39 -14.15
C GLY A 7 -8.59 0.42 -12.74
N SER A 8 -7.76 -0.58 -12.45
CA SER A 8 -7.11 -0.74 -11.14
C SER A 8 -5.62 -0.35 -11.18
N VAL A 9 -5.13 0.27 -10.10
CA VAL A 9 -3.71 0.60 -9.91
C VAL A 9 -3.05 -0.46 -9.04
N ASN A 10 -2.23 -1.30 -9.68
CA ASN A 10 -1.54 -2.41 -9.03
C ASN A 10 -0.05 -2.11 -8.88
N THR A 11 0.47 -2.21 -7.66
CA THR A 11 1.89 -1.89 -7.39
C THR A 11 2.73 -3.14 -7.10
N VAL A 12 4.02 -3.06 -7.38
CA VAL A 12 4.99 -4.14 -7.09
C VAL A 12 6.07 -3.59 -6.17
N GLY A 13 6.18 -4.18 -4.99
CA GLY A 13 7.11 -3.77 -3.94
C GLY A 13 6.57 -2.67 -3.02
N THR A 14 6.97 -2.72 -1.75
CA THR A 14 6.48 -1.79 -0.71
C THR A 14 6.95 -0.35 -0.91
N THR A 15 8.10 -0.14 -1.54
CA THR A 15 8.56 1.21 -1.93
C THR A 15 7.59 1.84 -2.92
N SER A 16 7.19 1.12 -3.96
CA SER A 16 6.23 1.60 -4.96
C SER A 16 4.88 1.92 -4.34
N ILE A 17 4.39 1.06 -3.43
CA ILE A 17 3.16 1.31 -2.66
C ILE A 17 3.24 2.67 -1.95
N ARG A 18 4.30 2.88 -1.16
CA ARG A 18 4.48 4.10 -0.36
C ARG A 18 4.59 5.35 -1.23
N THR A 19 5.30 5.29 -2.35
CA THR A 19 5.42 6.42 -3.27
C THR A 19 4.05 6.81 -3.86
N VAL A 20 3.31 5.83 -4.40
CA VAL A 20 2.01 6.07 -5.02
C VAL A 20 1.00 6.61 -3.99
N GLU A 21 0.95 6.00 -2.80
CA GLU A 21 0.04 6.45 -1.74
C GLU A 21 0.43 7.82 -1.17
N THR A 22 1.71 8.21 -1.20
CA THR A 22 2.13 9.56 -0.80
C THR A 22 1.59 10.62 -1.77
N ILE A 23 1.76 10.39 -3.07
CA ILE A 23 1.26 11.31 -4.11
C ILE A 23 -0.27 11.37 -4.04
N GLY A 24 -0.92 10.21 -3.98
CA GLY A 24 -2.37 10.11 -3.86
C GLY A 24 -2.91 10.81 -2.62
N SER A 25 -2.27 10.67 -1.46
CA SER A 25 -2.70 11.33 -0.23
C SER A 25 -2.57 12.86 -0.31
N ASN A 26 -1.55 13.37 -0.98
CA ASN A 26 -1.34 14.81 -1.14
C ASN A 26 -2.30 15.45 -2.14
N LEU A 27 -2.89 14.65 -3.03
CA LEU A 27 -3.70 15.10 -4.16
C LEU A 27 -5.11 14.48 -4.15
N ASP A 28 -5.58 14.03 -2.99
CA ASP A 28 -6.91 13.44 -2.78
C ASP A 28 -7.27 12.34 -3.79
N GLY A 29 -6.38 11.37 -3.93
CA GLY A 29 -6.51 10.22 -4.83
C GLY A 29 -6.16 10.50 -6.29
N GLN A 30 -5.83 11.75 -6.65
CA GLN A 30 -5.36 12.10 -7.98
C GLN A 30 -3.87 11.79 -8.15
N MET A 31 -3.47 11.53 -9.39
CA MET A 31 -2.07 11.25 -9.74
C MET A 31 -1.54 12.30 -10.70
N GLN A 32 -0.39 12.88 -10.36
CA GLN A 32 0.36 13.78 -11.23
C GLN A 32 1.86 13.46 -11.12
N ALA A 33 2.65 13.98 -12.06
CA ALA A 33 4.10 13.88 -11.96
C ALA A 33 4.59 14.64 -10.71
N ASP A 34 5.34 13.96 -9.85
CA ASP A 34 5.86 14.51 -8.60
C ASP A 34 7.22 13.88 -8.27
N SER A 35 8.00 14.56 -7.43
CA SER A 35 9.28 14.08 -6.94
C SER A 35 9.55 14.64 -5.54
N GLY A 36 10.07 13.80 -4.64
CA GLY A 36 10.38 14.25 -3.29
C GLY A 36 10.60 13.09 -2.34
N TRP A 37 10.51 13.41 -1.05
CA TRP A 37 10.67 12.46 0.04
C TRP A 37 9.32 11.95 0.50
N THR A 38 9.26 10.67 0.87
CA THR A 38 8.09 10.10 1.55
C THR A 38 8.48 9.61 2.94
N ASN A 39 7.71 10.07 3.92
CA ASN A 39 7.73 9.55 5.29
C ASN A 39 6.43 8.84 5.63
N ILE A 40 5.63 8.45 4.63
CA ILE A 40 4.32 7.84 4.87
C ILE A 40 4.48 6.55 5.68
N PHE A 41 3.65 6.43 6.71
CA PHE A 41 3.57 5.27 7.58
C PHE A 41 2.18 4.65 7.45
N ILE A 42 2.12 3.48 6.81
CA ILE A 42 0.86 2.77 6.54
C ILE A 42 0.67 1.70 7.62
N ASN A 43 -0.42 1.82 8.37
CA ASN A 43 -0.78 0.92 9.48
C ASN A 43 -2.27 0.57 9.43
N PRO A 44 -2.74 -0.44 10.21
CA PRO A 44 -4.15 -0.79 10.24
C PRO A 44 -5.06 0.41 10.53
N GLY A 45 -6.09 0.59 9.70
CA GLY A 45 -6.96 1.77 9.71
C GLY A 45 -6.60 2.84 8.68
N TYR A 46 -5.49 2.65 7.93
CA TYR A 46 -5.12 3.54 6.82
C TYR A 46 -6.19 3.55 5.71
N GLU A 47 -6.53 4.75 5.24
CA GLU A 47 -7.45 4.95 4.12
C GLU A 47 -6.67 4.97 2.80
N TRP A 48 -6.85 3.92 2.00
CA TRP A 48 -6.19 3.77 0.71
C TRP A 48 -6.76 4.73 -0.33
N LYS A 49 -5.90 5.54 -0.96
CA LYS A 49 -6.35 6.56 -1.93
C LYS A 49 -6.21 6.07 -3.37
N VAL A 50 -5.14 5.35 -3.69
CA VAL A 50 -4.78 5.05 -5.08
C VAL A 50 -4.59 3.56 -5.34
N VAL A 51 -3.84 2.85 -4.50
CA VAL A 51 -3.48 1.45 -4.70
C VAL A 51 -4.68 0.53 -4.46
N ASP A 52 -5.02 -0.27 -5.47
CA ASP A 52 -6.15 -1.21 -5.43
C ASP A 52 -5.70 -2.67 -5.19
N ALA A 53 -4.45 -2.99 -5.52
CA ALA A 53 -3.80 -4.26 -5.19
C ALA A 53 -2.28 -4.12 -5.22
N PHE A 54 -1.56 -5.08 -4.62
CA PHE A 54 -0.11 -5.13 -4.73
C PHE A 54 0.47 -6.54 -4.66
N SER A 55 1.69 -6.67 -5.16
CA SER A 55 2.55 -7.83 -4.96
C SER A 55 3.80 -7.44 -4.18
N THR A 56 4.14 -8.21 -3.15
CA THR A 56 5.32 -8.00 -2.31
C THR A 56 5.79 -9.30 -1.69
N ASN A 57 6.98 -9.29 -1.10
CA ASN A 57 7.56 -10.43 -0.39
C ASN A 57 6.90 -10.64 0.99
N PHE A 58 7.18 -11.79 1.59
CA PHE A 58 6.96 -11.98 3.03
C PHE A 58 8.01 -11.20 3.83
N HIS A 59 7.54 -10.55 4.90
CA HIS A 59 8.29 -9.65 5.76
C HIS A 59 8.36 -10.21 7.18
N LEU A 60 9.40 -9.91 7.93
CA LEU A 60 9.57 -10.45 9.27
C LEU A 60 8.39 -10.10 10.20
N PRO A 61 7.98 -11.02 11.11
CA PRO A 61 6.98 -10.72 12.13
C PRO A 61 7.32 -9.46 12.93
N LYS A 62 6.30 -8.69 13.32
CA LYS A 62 6.44 -7.43 14.06
C LYS A 62 7.21 -6.31 13.32
N SER A 63 7.36 -6.41 11.99
CA SER A 63 7.91 -5.32 11.18
C SER A 63 6.84 -4.32 10.73
N THR A 64 7.28 -3.10 10.38
CA THR A 64 6.42 -2.07 9.79
C THR A 64 5.86 -2.48 8.43
N LEU A 65 6.55 -3.34 7.69
CA LEU A 65 6.07 -3.88 6.43
C LEU A 65 4.93 -4.90 6.64
N VAL A 66 4.98 -5.70 7.70
CA VAL A 66 3.82 -6.52 8.11
C VAL A 66 2.64 -5.63 8.49
N MET A 67 2.87 -4.49 9.14
CA MET A 67 1.80 -3.52 9.43
C MET A 67 1.17 -2.95 8.16
N LEU A 68 1.98 -2.61 7.16
CA LEU A 68 1.51 -2.14 5.84
C LEU A 68 0.64 -3.20 5.17
N VAL A 69 1.10 -4.45 5.11
CA VAL A 69 0.31 -5.54 4.50
C VAL A 69 -0.98 -5.78 5.30
N SER A 70 -0.92 -5.70 6.63
CA SER A 70 -2.10 -5.82 7.52
C SER A 70 -3.09 -4.67 7.36
N ALA A 71 -2.63 -3.47 6.98
CA ALA A 71 -3.49 -2.34 6.70
C ALA A 71 -4.34 -2.53 5.44
N PHE A 72 -3.88 -3.37 4.51
CA PHE A 72 -4.60 -3.69 3.29
C PHE A 72 -5.47 -4.94 3.44
N ALA A 73 -4.88 -6.05 3.88
CA ALA A 73 -5.51 -7.37 3.88
C ALA A 73 -6.19 -7.73 5.22
N GLY A 74 -6.05 -6.89 6.24
CA GLY A 74 -6.51 -7.17 7.60
C GLY A 74 -5.53 -8.05 8.39
N ARG A 75 -5.43 -7.78 9.70
CA ARG A 75 -4.44 -8.41 10.58
C ARG A 75 -4.56 -9.93 10.63
N GLU A 76 -5.76 -10.46 10.82
CA GLU A 76 -5.97 -11.90 11.03
C GLU A 76 -5.62 -12.73 9.79
N LEU A 77 -6.00 -12.24 8.60
CA LEU A 77 -5.66 -12.89 7.33
C LEU A 77 -4.15 -12.95 7.12
N VAL A 78 -3.47 -11.82 7.39
CA VAL A 78 -2.01 -11.74 7.26
C VAL A 78 -1.34 -12.69 8.24
N LEU A 79 -1.69 -12.65 9.53
CA LEU A 79 -1.11 -13.56 10.52
C LEU A 79 -1.34 -15.03 10.17
N GLY A 80 -2.53 -15.39 9.67
CA GLY A 80 -2.82 -16.74 9.18
C GLY A 80 -1.89 -17.17 8.05
N ALA A 81 -1.64 -16.30 7.07
CA ALA A 81 -0.71 -16.56 5.98
C ALA A 81 0.73 -16.75 6.46
N TYR A 82 1.19 -15.93 7.41
CA TYR A 82 2.53 -16.06 7.99
C TYR A 82 2.72 -17.31 8.86
N HIS A 83 1.65 -17.83 9.47
CA HIS A 83 1.73 -19.09 10.22
C HIS A 83 1.79 -20.32 9.31
N HIS A 84 1.33 -20.21 8.07
CA HIS A 84 1.30 -21.32 7.11
C HIS A 84 2.54 -21.39 6.20
N ALA A 85 3.20 -20.25 5.97
CA ALA A 85 4.42 -20.13 5.17
C ALA A 85 5.67 -20.57 5.93
#